data_AF-A0A2T5B1W1-F1
#
_entry.id   AF-A0A2T5B1W1-F1
#
_cell.length_a   1.000
_cell.length_b   1.000
_cell.length_c   1.000
_cell.angle_alpha   90.00
_cell.angle_beta   90.00
_cell.angle_gamma   90.00
#
_symmetry.space_group_name_H-M   'P 1'
#
loop_
_entity.id
_entity.type
_entity.pdbx_description
1 polymer ?
#
loop_
_entity_poly.entity_id
_entity_poly.type
_entity_poly.pdbx_seq_one_letter_code
_entity_poly.pdbx_strand_id
1 'polypeptide(L)'
;MEYRIGDEVIVSCEPVSARVVSVNVTHIRLHWPCGEIDNSTQFRWDGTFQIPWGSSSSEWVPYRIEPPPSALCGGDVCTVSIPPTRLCVGHYEEYDPPRNLGWTPAPTAGIYVVPPESFDVEEVDETTGCMLYLGGAEPHRVEPVQD
;
A
#
# COMPACT_ATOMS: atom_id res chain seq x y z
N MET A 1 6.80 17.50 -6.01
CA MET A 1 6.63 17.95 -4.62
C MET A 1 7.50 17.00 -3.82
N GLU A 2 8.57 17.49 -3.21
CA GLU A 2 9.53 16.61 -2.55
C GLU A 2 9.13 16.44 -1.08
N TYR A 3 8.78 15.21 -0.70
CA TYR A 3 8.55 14.85 0.70
C TYR A 3 9.90 14.56 1.37
N ARG A 4 10.06 15.01 2.61
CA ARG A 4 11.27 14.78 3.42
C ARG A 4 10.98 13.81 4.54
N ILE A 5 12.02 13.10 4.98
CA ILE A 5 11.95 12.24 6.16
C ILE A 5 11.50 13.08 7.36
N GLY A 6 10.46 12.62 8.06
CA GLY A 6 9.85 13.30 9.19
C GLY A 6 8.69 14.24 8.86
N ASP A 7 8.40 14.49 7.57
CA ASP A 7 7.20 15.23 7.20
C ASP A 7 5.94 14.45 7.63
N GLU A 8 4.93 15.16 8.11
CA GLU A 8 3.61 14.58 8.36
C GLU A 8 2.73 14.74 7.12
N VAL A 9 2.07 13.65 6.75
CA VAL A 9 1.20 13.57 5.57
C VAL A 9 -0.13 12.93 5.92
N ILE A 10 -1.18 13.32 5.19
CA ILE A 10 -2.44 12.60 5.13
C ILE A 10 -2.38 11.67 3.92
N VAL A 11 -2.46 10.36 4.18
CA VAL A 11 -2.59 9.33 3.14
C VAL A 11 -4.05 8.91 3.06
N SER A 12 -4.57 8.78 1.85
CA SER A 12 -5.87 8.18 1.59
C SER A 12 -5.89 7.40 0.28
N CYS A 13 -6.85 6.49 0.17
CA CYS A 13 -7.13 5.70 -1.01
C CYS A 13 -8.64 5.48 -1.03
N GLU A 14 -9.29 5.94 -2.10
CA GLU A 14 -10.72 5.80 -2.25
C GLU A 14 -11.11 4.30 -2.22
N PRO A 15 -12.31 3.95 -1.72
CA PRO A 15 -12.74 2.56 -1.68
C PRO A 15 -12.78 1.91 -3.05
N VAL A 16 -12.03 0.82 -3.23
CA VAL A 16 -11.98 0.03 -4.45
C VAL A 16 -12.40 -1.41 -4.17
N SER A 17 -13.34 -1.93 -4.97
CA SER A 17 -13.72 -3.34 -4.89
C SER A 17 -12.60 -4.25 -5.38
N ALA A 18 -12.29 -5.29 -4.62
CA ALA A 18 -11.29 -6.30 -4.93
C ALA A 18 -11.90 -7.70 -4.78
N ARG A 19 -11.35 -8.67 -5.51
CA ARG A 19 -11.78 -10.07 -5.40
C ARG A 19 -10.79 -10.85 -4.55
N VAL A 20 -11.29 -11.54 -3.53
CA VAL A 20 -10.47 -12.37 -2.64
C VAL A 20 -9.99 -13.61 -3.40
N VAL A 21 -8.68 -13.81 -3.42
CA VAL A 21 -8.06 -15.03 -3.95
C VAL A 21 -7.98 -16.07 -2.84
N SER A 22 -7.43 -15.67 -1.69
CA SER A 22 -7.32 -16.51 -0.51
C SER A 22 -7.16 -15.66 0.75
N VAL A 23 -7.48 -16.25 1.89
CA VAL A 23 -7.25 -15.67 3.21
C VAL A 23 -6.48 -16.70 4.03
N ASN A 24 -5.38 -16.29 4.64
CA ASN A 24 -4.61 -17.09 5.60
C ASN A 24 -4.43 -16.31 6.91
N VAL A 25 -3.76 -16.88 7.91
CA VAL A 25 -3.66 -16.29 9.26
C VAL A 25 -2.87 -14.96 9.34
N THR A 26 -2.01 -14.67 8.36
CA THR A 26 -1.18 -13.45 8.35
C THR A 26 -1.53 -12.50 7.22
N HIS A 27 -2.15 -12.98 6.15
CA HIS A 27 -2.35 -12.22 4.92
C HIS A 27 -3.65 -12.59 4.21
N ILE A 28 -4.19 -11.60 3.49
CA ILE A 28 -5.25 -11.76 2.52
C ILE A 28 -4.68 -11.44 1.15
N ARG A 29 -4.99 -12.30 0.19
CA ARG A 29 -4.55 -12.17 -1.19
C ARG A 29 -5.73 -11.74 -2.04
N LEU A 30 -5.55 -10.69 -2.83
CA LEU A 30 -6.62 -10.03 -3.58
C LEU A 30 -6.23 -9.87 -5.04
N HIS A 31 -7.18 -10.04 -5.96
CA HIS A 31 -7.11 -9.37 -7.25
C HIS A 31 -7.62 -7.94 -7.04
N TRP A 32 -6.70 -6.97 -7.14
CA TRP A 32 -7.01 -5.56 -6.97
C TRP A 32 -6.99 -4.90 -8.37
N PRO A 33 -8.07 -4.21 -8.78
CA PRO A 33 -8.27 -3.84 -10.19
C PRO A 33 -7.50 -2.60 -10.62
N CYS A 34 -6.68 -2.02 -9.74
CA CYS A 34 -6.02 -0.74 -9.97
C CYS A 34 -4.89 -0.83 -11.02
N GLY A 35 -4.38 -2.03 -11.34
CA GLY A 35 -3.29 -2.21 -12.29
C GLY A 35 -3.51 -3.38 -13.24
N GLU A 36 -2.93 -3.28 -14.44
CA GLU A 36 -2.89 -4.36 -15.42
C GLU A 36 -1.51 -5.03 -15.43
N ILE A 37 -1.47 -6.34 -15.68
CA ILE A 37 -0.22 -7.08 -15.78
C ILE A 37 0.57 -6.58 -17.01
N ASP A 38 1.79 -6.11 -16.79
CA ASP A 38 2.68 -5.72 -17.87
C ASP A 38 3.55 -6.91 -18.32
N ASN A 39 3.07 -7.59 -19.37
CA ASN A 39 3.73 -8.74 -19.97
C ASN A 39 5.01 -8.38 -20.76
N SER A 40 5.33 -7.09 -20.93
CA SER A 40 6.55 -6.65 -21.62
C SER A 40 7.78 -6.67 -20.72
N THR A 41 7.59 -6.87 -19.41
CA THR A 41 8.62 -6.73 -18.39
C THR A 41 9.19 -8.09 -17.97
N GLN A 42 10.40 -8.07 -17.40
CA GLN A 42 10.97 -9.27 -16.77
C GLN A 42 10.30 -9.61 -15.43
N PHE A 43 9.57 -8.66 -14.83
CA PHE A 43 8.89 -8.83 -13.56
C PHE A 43 7.51 -9.46 -13.80
N ARG A 44 7.33 -10.69 -13.30
CA ARG A 44 6.08 -11.43 -13.48
C ARG A 44 5.17 -11.24 -12.28
N TRP A 45 4.59 -10.05 -12.16
CA TRP A 45 3.48 -9.85 -11.24
C TRP A 45 2.28 -10.65 -11.73
N ASP A 46 1.61 -11.38 -10.84
CA ASP A 46 0.54 -12.33 -11.19
C ASP A 46 -0.87 -11.73 -11.04
N GLY A 47 -0.97 -10.41 -10.95
CA GLY A 47 -2.24 -9.71 -10.83
C GLY A 47 -2.81 -9.71 -9.42
N THR A 48 -2.02 -10.11 -8.41
CA THR A 48 -2.49 -10.19 -7.03
C THR A 48 -1.69 -9.30 -6.08
N PHE A 49 -2.41 -8.73 -5.11
CA PHE A 49 -1.83 -8.00 -3.99
C PHE A 49 -1.99 -8.81 -2.72
N GLN A 50 -0.99 -8.76 -1.86
CA GLN A 50 -1.01 -9.40 -0.56
C GLN A 50 -1.01 -8.30 0.50
N ILE A 51 -2.05 -8.27 1.33
CA ILE A 51 -2.18 -7.30 2.41
C ILE A 51 -2.09 -8.07 3.73
N PRO A 52 -1.18 -7.70 4.64
CA PRO A 52 -1.12 -8.30 5.96
C PRO A 52 -2.40 -8.02 6.75
N TRP A 53 -2.85 -8.98 7.53
CA TRP A 53 -3.96 -8.82 8.46
C TRP A 53 -3.82 -9.74 9.67
N GLY A 54 -4.56 -9.39 10.72
CA GLY A 54 -4.57 -10.14 11.97
C GLY A 54 -3.35 -9.87 12.83
N SER A 55 -3.41 -10.30 14.09
CA SER A 55 -2.37 -10.06 15.10
C SER A 55 -1.10 -10.90 14.89
N SER A 56 -1.09 -11.80 13.91
CA SER A 56 0.05 -12.65 13.58
C SER A 56 0.95 -12.05 12.50
N SER A 57 0.54 -10.96 11.85
CA SER A 57 1.42 -10.18 11.00
C SER A 57 2.26 -9.24 11.86
N SER A 58 3.58 -9.26 11.67
CA SER A 58 4.48 -8.23 12.19
C SER A 58 4.48 -6.97 11.33
N GLU A 59 4.02 -7.06 10.08
CA GLU A 59 3.99 -5.96 9.13
C GLU A 59 2.76 -5.08 9.36
N TRP A 60 2.99 -3.77 9.50
CA TRP A 60 1.95 -2.76 9.58
C TRP A 60 1.61 -2.20 8.19
N VAL A 61 0.30 -1.98 7.93
CA VAL A 61 -0.17 -1.32 6.71
C VAL A 61 -1.35 -0.40 6.99
N PRO A 62 -1.53 0.69 6.21
CA PRO A 62 -2.64 1.62 6.38
C PRO A 62 -3.97 1.15 5.74
N TYR A 63 -3.98 -0.01 5.08
CA TYR A 63 -5.14 -0.52 4.37
C TYR A 63 -6.26 -0.98 5.31
N ARG A 64 -7.48 -0.60 4.94
CA ARG A 64 -8.73 -1.10 5.51
C ARG A 64 -9.42 -2.01 4.51
N ILE A 65 -9.84 -3.18 4.99
CA ILE A 65 -10.58 -4.18 4.22
C ILE A 65 -11.96 -4.40 4.83
N GLU A 66 -12.99 -4.24 4.02
CA GLU A 66 -14.39 -4.41 4.43
C GLU A 66 -15.14 -5.36 3.48
N PRO A 67 -15.82 -6.42 3.99
CA PRO A 67 -15.83 -6.93 5.36
C PRO A 67 -14.44 -7.30 5.89
N PRO A 68 -14.24 -7.41 7.23
CA PRO A 68 -12.93 -7.77 7.79
C PRO A 68 -12.46 -9.13 7.26
N PRO A 69 -11.15 -9.35 7.05
CA PRO A 69 -10.64 -10.59 6.46
C PRO A 69 -11.06 -11.87 7.18
N SER A 70 -11.30 -11.83 8.49
CA SER A 70 -11.81 -12.97 9.27
C SER A 70 -13.21 -13.47 8.84
N ALA A 71 -13.95 -12.66 8.08
CA ALA A 71 -15.27 -12.98 7.55
C ALA A 71 -15.25 -13.28 6.04
N LEU A 72 -14.07 -13.32 5.42
CA LEU A 72 -13.89 -13.51 3.97
C LEU A 72 -13.31 -14.89 3.65
N CYS A 73 -13.61 -15.36 2.45
CA CYS A 73 -13.08 -16.59 1.85
C CYS A 73 -12.67 -16.34 0.39
N GLY A 74 -11.87 -17.26 -0.17
CA GLY A 74 -11.51 -17.21 -1.60
C GLY A 74 -12.75 -17.19 -2.49
N GLY A 75 -12.79 -16.23 -3.42
CA GLY A 75 -13.90 -15.99 -4.34
C GLY A 75 -14.80 -14.81 -3.96
N ASP A 76 -14.78 -14.37 -2.70
CA ASP A 76 -15.59 -13.25 -2.21
C ASP A 76 -15.15 -11.90 -2.80
N VAL A 77 -16.00 -10.89 -2.61
CA VAL A 77 -15.69 -9.50 -2.95
C VAL A 77 -15.55 -8.71 -1.65
N CYS A 78 -14.48 -7.91 -1.57
CA CYS A 78 -14.26 -6.97 -0.49
C CYS A 78 -13.96 -5.58 -1.04
N THR A 79 -13.92 -4.61 -0.16
CA THR A 79 -13.53 -3.23 -0.47
C THR A 79 -12.20 -2.96 0.22
N VAL A 80 -11.23 -2.45 -0.53
CA VAL A 80 -9.93 -2.00 -0.03
C VAL A 80 -9.90 -0.48 -0.09
N SER A 81 -9.48 0.16 1.00
CA SER A 81 -9.36 1.61 1.08
C SER A 81 -8.23 1.99 2.03
N ILE A 82 -7.84 3.26 2.01
CA ILE A 82 -7.10 3.89 3.11
C ILE A 82 -7.97 5.09 3.51
N PRO A 83 -8.65 5.08 4.67
CA PRO A 83 -9.31 6.28 5.15
C PRO A 83 -8.26 7.39 5.34
N PRO A 84 -8.61 8.69 5.30
CA PRO A 84 -7.65 9.76 5.57
C PRO A 84 -6.90 9.51 6.88
N THR A 85 -5.61 9.20 6.77
CA THR A 85 -4.78 8.72 7.88
C THR A 85 -3.52 9.58 7.96
N ARG A 86 -3.27 10.17 9.13
CA ARG A 86 -2.05 10.96 9.40
C ARG A 86 -0.89 10.01 9.66
N LEU A 87 0.17 10.15 8.87
CA LEU A 87 1.37 9.31 8.90
C LEU A 87 2.62 10.17 8.77
N CYS A 88 3.77 9.62 9.13
CA CYS A 88 5.07 10.25 8.95
C CYS A 88 5.79 9.65 7.75
N VAL A 89 6.51 10.48 7.00
CA VAL A 89 7.35 10.05 5.88
C VAL A 89 8.64 9.46 6.44
N GLY A 90 8.86 8.16 6.25
CA GLY A 90 10.13 7.49 6.57
C GLY A 90 11.12 7.52 5.41
N HIS A 91 10.64 7.55 4.16
CA HIS A 91 11.47 7.66 2.96
C HIS A 91 10.65 8.16 1.78
N TYR A 92 11.30 8.84 0.83
CA TYR A 92 10.70 9.26 -0.43
C TYR A 92 11.72 9.15 -1.57
N GLU A 93 11.30 8.58 -2.70
CA GLU A 93 12.12 8.43 -3.89
C GLU A 93 11.27 8.70 -5.14
N GLU A 94 11.75 9.57 -6.03
CA GLU A 94 11.21 9.75 -7.38
C GLU A 94 11.85 8.76 -8.36
N TYR A 95 11.08 8.27 -9.32
CA TYR A 95 11.53 7.31 -10.34
C TYR A 95 11.52 7.96 -11.73
N ASP A 96 12.70 8.25 -12.25
CA ASP A 96 12.89 8.65 -13.65
C ASP A 96 14.00 7.79 -14.30
N PRO A 97 13.64 6.81 -15.15
CA PRO A 97 12.30 6.51 -15.65
C PRO A 97 11.37 5.86 -14.59
N PRO A 98 10.04 5.81 -14.82
CA PRO A 98 9.09 5.14 -13.93
C PRO A 98 9.51 3.71 -13.56
N ARG A 99 9.31 3.32 -12.30
CA ARG A 99 9.81 2.05 -11.77
C ARG A 99 8.96 0.89 -12.28
N ASN A 100 9.62 -0.07 -12.92
CA ASN A 100 8.98 -1.27 -13.42
C ASN A 100 8.75 -2.29 -12.29
N LEU A 101 7.48 -2.54 -11.95
CA LEU A 101 7.07 -3.49 -10.92
C LEU A 101 6.27 -4.68 -11.48
N GLY A 102 6.20 -4.83 -12.80
CA GLY A 102 5.40 -5.87 -13.47
C GLY A 102 3.92 -5.52 -13.65
N TRP A 103 3.51 -4.30 -13.30
CA TRP A 103 2.18 -3.75 -13.59
C TRP A 103 2.25 -2.39 -14.29
N THR A 104 1.15 -2.05 -14.97
CA THR A 104 0.95 -0.75 -15.63
C THR A 104 -0.33 -0.06 -15.11
N PRO A 105 -0.34 1.27 -14.94
CA PRO A 105 0.80 2.19 -15.12
C PRO A 105 1.90 1.99 -14.07
N ALA A 106 3.15 2.06 -14.53
CA ALA A 106 4.33 2.00 -13.67
C ALA A 106 4.41 3.25 -12.80
N PRO A 107 4.66 3.12 -11.49
CA PRO A 107 4.72 4.27 -10.60
C PRO A 107 5.91 5.18 -10.89
N THR A 108 5.71 6.46 -10.62
CA THR A 108 6.71 7.53 -10.81
C THR A 108 7.38 7.93 -9.51
N ALA A 109 6.89 7.46 -8.35
CA ALA A 109 7.53 7.65 -7.06
C ALA A 109 7.11 6.57 -6.06
N GLY A 110 7.90 6.40 -5.01
CA GLY A 110 7.59 5.59 -3.83
C GLY A 110 7.70 6.43 -2.57
N ILE A 111 6.76 6.26 -1.65
CA ILE A 111 6.80 6.87 -0.32
C ILE A 111 6.66 5.80 0.74
N TYR A 112 7.65 5.71 1.63
CA TYR A 112 7.56 4.85 2.81
C TYR A 112 6.93 5.66 3.93
N VAL A 113 5.81 5.18 4.45
CA VAL A 113 5.05 5.84 5.52
C VAL A 113 4.99 4.97 6.76
N VAL A 114 5.08 5.60 7.93
CA VAL A 114 5.02 4.92 9.23
C VAL A 114 3.98 5.61 10.13
N PRO A 115 3.40 4.91 11.11
CA PRO A 115 2.60 5.54 12.15
C PRO A 115 3.42 6.59 12.92
N PRO A 116 2.83 7.74 13.29
CA PRO A 116 3.54 8.78 14.05
C PRO A 116 4.17 8.28 15.35
N GLU A 117 3.50 7.37 16.05
CA GLU A 117 3.98 6.75 17.29
C GLU A 117 5.21 5.86 17.12
N SER A 118 5.50 5.44 15.88
CA SER A 118 6.60 4.56 15.53
C SER A 118 7.74 5.30 14.82
N PHE A 119 7.66 6.64 14.66
CA PHE A 119 8.68 7.39 13.93
C PHE A 119 9.95 7.66 14.76
N ASP A 120 9.81 7.84 16.08
CA ASP A 120 10.91 8.15 17.00
C ASP A 120 11.67 6.92 17.53
N VAL A 121 11.40 5.73 17.01
CA VAL A 121 12.13 4.51 17.41
C VAL A 121 13.51 4.48 16.75
N GLU A 122 14.55 4.13 17.50
CA GLU A 122 15.95 4.17 17.03
C GLU A 122 16.22 3.30 15.78
N GLU A 123 15.36 2.32 15.50
CA GLU A 123 15.39 1.50 14.29
C GLU A 123 13.98 1.37 13.68
N VAL A 124 13.67 2.20 12.68
CA VAL A 124 12.53 1.96 11.77
C VAL A 124 12.97 0.87 10.79
N ASP A 125 12.50 -0.36 10.99
CA ASP A 125 12.75 -1.47 10.06
C ASP A 125 11.64 -1.59 9.00
N GLU A 126 11.80 -2.56 8.09
CA GLU A 126 10.86 -2.82 6.98
C GLU A 126 9.45 -3.25 7.44
N THR A 127 9.25 -3.56 8.73
CA THR A 127 7.95 -3.96 9.30
C THR A 127 7.19 -2.81 9.97
N THR A 128 7.90 -1.70 10.24
CA THR A 128 7.39 -0.54 10.97
C THR A 128 6.51 0.36 10.10
N GLY A 129 6.60 0.22 8.78
CA GLY A 129 5.91 1.06 7.81
C GLY A 129 5.50 0.31 6.56
N CYS A 130 4.99 1.08 5.61
CA CYS A 130 4.48 0.57 4.35
C CYS A 130 4.98 1.43 3.20
N MET A 131 5.52 0.79 2.17
CA MET A 131 5.82 1.46 0.91
C MET A 131 4.53 1.62 0.10
N LEU A 132 4.19 2.86 -0.25
CA LEU A 132 3.09 3.19 -1.14
C LEU A 132 3.63 3.73 -2.46
N TYR A 133 3.13 3.21 -3.57
CA TYR A 133 3.53 3.68 -4.89
C TYR A 133 2.59 4.78 -5.38
N LEU A 134 3.19 5.86 -5.91
CA LEU A 134 2.50 7.05 -6.39
C LEU A 134 2.62 7.19 -7.90
N GLY A 135 1.62 7.80 -8.53
CA GLY A 135 1.56 7.99 -9.98
C GLY A 135 1.44 6.69 -10.78
N GLY A 136 1.27 5.56 -10.10
CA GLY A 136 1.06 4.25 -10.71
C GLY A 136 -0.40 3.82 -10.69
N ALA A 137 -0.59 2.52 -10.81
CA ALA A 137 -1.88 1.85 -10.78
C ALA A 137 -2.73 2.20 -9.54
N GLU A 138 -2.11 2.17 -8.36
CA GLU A 138 -2.81 2.31 -7.09
C GLU A 138 -3.29 3.77 -6.87
N PRO A 139 -4.56 4.01 -6.50
CA PRO A 139 -5.15 5.35 -6.40
C PRO A 139 -4.81 6.05 -5.07
N HIS A 140 -3.55 5.95 -4.65
CA HIS A 140 -3.04 6.60 -3.46
C HIS A 140 -3.01 8.11 -3.63
N ARG A 141 -3.57 8.82 -2.65
CA ARG A 141 -3.41 10.26 -2.48
C ARG A 141 -2.60 10.52 -1.22
N VAL A 142 -1.63 11.41 -1.37
CA VAL A 142 -0.77 11.88 -0.29
C VAL A 142 -0.80 13.40 -0.33
N GLU A 143 -1.15 13.99 0.81
CA GLU A 143 -1.26 15.44 0.98
C GLU A 143 -0.44 15.84 2.22
N PRO A 144 0.28 16.96 2.20
CA PRO A 144 0.94 17.47 3.41
C PRO A 144 -0.11 17.83 4.47
N VAL A 145 0.21 17.63 5.75
CA VAL A 145 -0.58 18.25 6.83
C VAL A 145 -0.35 19.76 6.77
N GLN A 146 -1.41 20.54 6.51
CA GLN A 146 -1.36 22.00 6.61
C GLN A 146 -1.60 22.42 8.06
N ASP A 147 -0.71 23.26 8.60
CA ASP A 147 -0.88 23.98 9.87
C ASP A 147 -2.03 25.01 9.79
#